data_AF-A0A1H5H5R6-F1
#
_entry.id   AF-A0A1H5H5R6-F1
#
_cell.length_a   1.000
_cell.length_b   1.000
_cell.length_c   1.000
_cell.angle_alpha   90.00
_cell.angle_beta   90.00
_cell.angle_gamma   90.00
#
_symmetry.space_group_name_H-M   'P 1'
#
loop_
_entity.id
_entity.type
_entity.pdbx_description
1 polymer ?
#
loop_
_entity_poly.entity_id
_entity_poly.type
_entity_poly.pdbx_seq_one_letter_code
_entity_poly.pdbx_strand_id
1 'polypeptide(L)'
;MAHDTAHESNSKRIWTVFIILSAITLVEVILGIIKPDFLVHTYFISLKLLNWIFIILTIWKAYYITWAFMHMEGETKGLRRSVVWTAGFLIVYLVFILLTEGDYVHEVMNRGHVAWDF
;
A
#
# COMPACT_ATOMS: atom_id res chain seq x y z
N MET A 1 26.67 -31.38 30.66
CA MET A 1 25.25 -31.03 30.46
C MET A 1 25.21 -30.08 29.29
N ALA A 2 24.79 -30.56 28.13
CA ALA A 2 24.79 -29.81 26.89
C ALA A 2 23.77 -28.68 27.00
N HIS A 3 24.22 -27.47 26.71
CA HIS A 3 23.42 -26.26 26.73
C HIS A 3 22.50 -26.30 25.51
N ASP A 4 21.22 -26.59 25.72
CA ASP A 4 20.17 -26.51 24.69
C ASP A 4 20.18 -25.11 24.08
N THR A 5 20.76 -25.00 22.88
CA THR A 5 20.60 -23.83 22.02
C THR A 5 19.16 -23.85 21.50
N ALA A 6 18.25 -23.27 22.27
CA ALA A 6 16.88 -23.03 21.88
C ALA A 6 16.87 -22.23 20.57
N HIS A 7 16.62 -22.92 19.47
CA HIS A 7 16.29 -22.31 18.19
C HIS A 7 14.91 -21.63 18.36
N GLU A 8 14.92 -20.34 18.72
CA GLU A 8 13.68 -19.57 18.80
C GLU A 8 13.11 -19.39 17.39
N SER A 9 12.15 -20.25 17.04
CA SER A 9 11.52 -20.26 15.73
C SER A 9 10.57 -19.07 15.58
N ASN A 10 11.02 -18.06 14.82
CA ASN A 10 10.19 -16.93 14.40
C ASN A 10 9.07 -17.34 13.42
N SER A 11 9.00 -18.61 13.00
CA SER A 11 7.98 -19.13 12.08
C SER A 11 6.56 -19.01 12.61
N LYS A 12 6.36 -19.19 13.94
CA LYS A 12 5.03 -19.04 14.56
C LYS A 12 4.51 -17.61 14.43
N ARG A 13 5.39 -16.62 14.60
CA ARG A 13 5.08 -15.20 14.46
C ARG A 13 4.71 -14.86 13.02
N ILE A 14 5.52 -15.32 12.06
CA ILE A 14 5.28 -15.11 10.62
C ILE A 14 3.91 -15.68 10.23
N TRP A 15 3.59 -16.89 10.66
CA TRP A 15 2.31 -17.52 10.32
C TRP A 15 1.11 -16.80 10.94
N THR A 16 1.27 -16.27 12.16
CA THR A 16 0.25 -15.46 12.83
C THR A 16 -0.02 -14.18 12.05
N VAL A 17 1.05 -13.46 11.69
CA VAL A 17 0.95 -12.21 10.94
C VAL A 17 0.39 -12.43 9.55
N PHE A 18 0.81 -13.51 8.88
CA PHE A 18 0.30 -13.91 7.57
C PHE A 18 -1.22 -14.11 7.58
N ILE A 19 -1.77 -14.81 8.57
CA ILE A 19 -3.22 -15.04 8.67
C ILE A 19 -3.97 -13.73 8.93
N ILE A 20 -3.46 -12.88 9.81
CA ILE A 20 -4.07 -11.57 10.10
C ILE A 20 -4.13 -10.72 8.83
N LEU A 21 -3.02 -10.60 8.11
CA LEU A 21 -2.96 -9.86 6.85
C LEU A 21 -3.86 -10.48 5.79
N SER A 22 -3.87 -11.81 5.65
CA SER A 22 -4.73 -12.50 4.71
C SER A 22 -6.22 -12.23 4.98
N ALA A 23 -6.65 -12.35 6.24
CA ALA A 23 -8.02 -12.05 6.64
C ALA A 23 -8.41 -10.59 6.34
N ILE A 24 -7.54 -9.62 6.68
CA ILE A 24 -7.79 -8.21 6.40
C ILE A 24 -7.89 -7.96 4.89
N THR A 25 -6.99 -8.55 4.09
CA THR A 25 -7.04 -8.43 2.63
C THR A 25 -8.30 -9.06 2.04
N LEU A 26 -8.77 -10.17 2.60
CA LEU A 26 -10.01 -10.80 2.15
C LEU A 26 -11.21 -9.90 2.44
N VAL A 27 -11.27 -9.31 3.65
CA VAL A 27 -12.30 -8.35 4.03
C VAL A 27 -12.30 -7.13 3.10
N GLU A 28 -11.12 -6.60 2.76
CA GLU A 28 -11.01 -5.50 1.80
C GLU A 28 -11.52 -5.88 0.42
N VAL A 29 -11.16 -7.05 -0.11
CA VAL A 29 -11.67 -7.52 -1.41
C VAL A 29 -13.19 -7.68 -1.37
N ILE A 30 -13.74 -8.24 -0.30
CA ILE A 30 -15.20 -8.37 -0.11
C ILE A 30 -15.87 -7.00 -0.08
N LEU A 31 -15.35 -6.05 0.71
CA LEU A 31 -15.84 -4.67 0.75
C LEU A 31 -15.73 -3.98 -0.62
N GLY A 32 -14.68 -4.28 -1.38
CA GLY A 32 -14.45 -3.79 -2.73
C GLY A 32 -15.41 -4.36 -3.78
N ILE A 33 -15.93 -5.57 -3.57
CA ILE A 33 -16.94 -6.19 -4.44
C ILE A 33 -18.34 -5.74 -4.05
N ILE A 34 -18.69 -5.81 -2.77
CA ILE A 34 -20.04 -5.50 -2.28
C ILE A 34 -20.33 -4.00 -2.38
N LYS A 35 -19.32 -3.14 -2.15
CA LYS A 35 -19.42 -1.67 -2.20
C LYS A 35 -20.70 -1.14 -1.54
N PRO A 36 -20.87 -1.35 -0.23
CA PRO A 36 -22.11 -0.99 0.47
C PRO A 36 -22.46 0.49 0.27
N ASP A 37 -23.73 0.77 -0.02
CA ASP A 37 -24.23 2.10 -0.37
C ASP A 37 -23.79 3.20 0.61
N PHE A 38 -23.82 2.92 1.91
CA PHE A 38 -23.39 3.88 2.93
C PHE A 38 -21.92 4.34 2.75
N LEU A 39 -21.01 3.44 2.33
CA LEU A 39 -19.59 3.77 2.14
C LEU A 39 -19.32 4.45 0.78
N VAL A 40 -20.24 4.28 -0.17
CA VAL A 40 -20.11 4.84 -1.53
C VAL A 40 -20.73 6.23 -1.62
N HIS A 41 -21.85 6.47 -0.94
CA HIS A 41 -22.57 7.75 -0.96
C HIS A 41 -22.12 8.73 0.12
N THR A 42 -21.33 8.26 1.09
CA THR A 42 -20.69 9.15 2.06
C THR A 42 -19.37 9.65 1.48
N TYR A 43 -19.30 10.95 1.21
CA TYR A 43 -18.11 11.61 0.70
C TYR A 43 -17.37 12.31 1.85
N PHE A 44 -16.06 12.08 1.93
CA PHE A 44 -15.15 12.73 2.86
C PHE A 44 -13.96 13.30 2.09
N ILE A 45 -13.73 14.61 2.20
CA ILE A 45 -12.65 15.32 1.48
C ILE A 45 -12.66 14.95 -0.02
N SER A 46 -13.82 15.14 -0.67
CA SER A 46 -14.04 14.88 -2.11
C SER A 46 -13.87 13.42 -2.58
N LEU A 47 -13.56 12.47 -1.71
CA LEU A 47 -13.45 11.05 -2.02
C LEU A 47 -14.52 10.24 -1.28
N LYS A 48 -14.93 9.13 -1.88
CA LYS A 48 -15.84 8.18 -1.23
C LYS A 48 -15.19 7.61 0.03
N LEU A 49 -15.96 7.44 1.10
CA LEU A 49 -15.46 6.87 2.36
C LEU A 49 -14.82 5.49 2.14
N LEU A 50 -15.36 4.71 1.20
CA LEU A 50 -14.77 3.45 0.76
C LEU A 50 -13.30 3.61 0.36
N ASN A 51 -12.97 4.61 -0.46
CA ASN A 51 -11.60 4.83 -0.95
C ASN A 51 -10.65 5.20 0.20
N TRP A 52 -11.13 5.99 1.17
CA TRP A 52 -10.35 6.31 2.36
C TRP A 52 -9.99 5.07 3.18
N ILE A 53 -10.96 4.17 3.38
CA ILE A 53 -10.73 2.90 4.08
C ILE A 53 -9.66 2.08 3.35
N PHE A 54 -9.74 1.97 2.02
CA PHE A 54 -8.74 1.24 1.23
C PHE A 54 -7.34 1.86 1.32
N ILE A 55 -7.21 3.19 1.24
CA ILE A 55 -5.92 3.87 1.35
C ILE A 55 -5.30 3.60 2.73
N ILE A 56 -6.08 3.78 3.80
CA ILE A 56 -5.60 3.60 5.18
C ILE A 56 -5.21 2.15 5.43
N LEU A 57 -6.05 1.18 5.06
CA LEU A 57 -5.76 -0.25 5.22
C LEU A 57 -4.55 -0.67 4.39
N THR A 58 -4.36 -0.10 3.20
CA THR A 58 -3.18 -0.37 2.36
C THR A 58 -1.89 0.10 3.01
N ILE A 59 -1.87 1.31 3.56
CA ILE A 59 -0.71 1.84 4.30
C ILE A 59 -0.44 1.00 5.54
N TRP A 60 -1.48 0.68 6.31
CA TRP A 60 -1.35 -0.13 7.53
C TRP A 60 -0.79 -1.52 7.23
N LYS A 61 -1.29 -2.20 6.19
CA LYS A 61 -0.75 -3.50 5.74
C LYS A 61 0.71 -3.39 5.30
N ALA A 62 1.06 -2.36 4.52
CA ALA A 62 2.44 -2.17 4.07
C ALA A 62 3.40 -2.03 5.26
N TYR A 63 3.02 -1.26 6.28
CA TYR A 63 3.79 -1.17 7.53
C TYR A 63 3.94 -2.54 8.21
N TYR A 64 2.83 -3.27 8.36
CA TYR A 64 2.82 -4.58 9.01
C TYR A 64 3.67 -5.63 8.26
N ILE A 65 3.65 -5.60 6.92
CA ILE A 65 4.51 -6.44 6.07
C ILE A 65 5.98 -6.13 6.30
N THR A 66 6.34 -4.84 6.26
CA THR A 66 7.73 -4.40 6.39
C THR A 66 8.26 -4.70 7.81
N TRP A 67 7.40 -4.62 8.82
CA TRP A 67 7.79 -4.93 10.19
C TRP A 67 7.98 -6.44 10.43
N ALA A 68 7.05 -7.26 9.96
CA ALA A 68 7.00 -8.68 10.29
C ALA A 68 7.71 -9.60 9.28
N PHE A 69 7.56 -9.37 7.97
CA PHE A 69 8.20 -10.20 6.94
C PHE A 69 9.63 -9.75 6.67
N MET A 70 9.87 -8.44 6.59
CA MET A 70 11.21 -7.90 6.38
C MET A 70 12.03 -7.77 7.67
N HIS A 71 11.53 -8.29 8.80
CA HIS A 71 12.23 -8.33 10.11
C HIS A 71 12.80 -6.99 10.58
N MET A 72 12.25 -5.86 10.13
CA MET A 72 12.80 -4.53 10.46
C MET A 72 12.64 -4.13 11.93
N GLU A 73 11.96 -4.94 12.74
CA GLU A 73 11.78 -4.70 14.17
C GLU A 73 13.10 -4.70 14.95
N GLY A 74 13.95 -5.70 14.69
CA GLY A 74 15.25 -5.85 15.35
C GLY A 74 16.39 -5.07 14.68
N GLU A 75 16.12 -4.44 13.55
CA GLU A 75 17.14 -3.79 12.74
C GLU A 75 17.49 -2.38 13.23
N THR A 76 18.72 -1.98 12.92
CA THR A 76 19.24 -0.66 13.29
C THR A 76 18.32 0.44 12.77
N LYS A 77 18.13 1.49 13.58
CA LYS A 77 17.23 2.61 13.23
C LYS A 77 17.60 3.24 11.88
N GLY A 78 18.88 3.22 11.51
CA GLY A 78 19.38 3.69 10.22
C GLY A 78 18.86 2.87 9.03
N LEU A 79 18.97 1.54 9.10
CA LEU A 79 18.54 0.65 8.00
C LEU A 79 17.03 0.75 7.76
N ARG A 80 16.24 0.72 8.84
CA ARG A 80 14.79 0.91 8.80
C ARG A 80 14.40 2.26 8.18
N ARG A 81 15.07 3.34 8.55
CA ARG A 81 14.79 4.66 7.97
C ARG A 81 15.17 4.71 6.49
N SER A 82 16.27 4.10 6.10
CA SER A 82 16.68 4.04 4.68
C SER A 82 15.59 3.41 3.82
N VAL A 83 15.05 2.25 4.22
CA VAL A 83 14.00 1.55 3.47
C VAL A 83 12.70 2.35 3.43
N VAL A 84 12.18 2.77 4.58
CA VAL A 84 10.88 3.48 4.66
C VAL A 84 10.94 4.81 3.93
N TRP A 85 12.04 5.54 4.05
CA TRP A 85 12.17 6.87 3.46
C TRP A 85 12.43 6.81 1.96
N THR A 86 13.20 5.83 1.48
CA THR A 86 13.37 5.60 0.05
C THR A 86 12.04 5.17 -0.59
N ALA A 87 11.30 4.25 0.03
CA ALA A 87 10.01 3.79 -0.48
C ALA A 87 8.97 4.93 -0.50
N GLY A 88 8.86 5.71 0.58
CA GLY A 88 7.96 6.85 0.65
C GLY A 88 8.30 7.93 -0.38
N PHE A 89 9.59 8.26 -0.52
CA PHE A 89 10.07 9.20 -1.53
C PHE A 89 9.73 8.72 -2.95
N LEU A 90 9.99 7.45 -3.26
CA LEU A 90 9.68 6.87 -4.56
C LEU A 90 8.20 6.94 -4.89
N ILE A 91 7.31 6.63 -3.95
CA ILE A 91 5.86 6.70 -4.18
C ILE A 91 5.42 8.13 -4.50
N VAL A 92 5.85 9.11 -3.70
CA VAL A 92 5.49 10.53 -3.93
C VAL A 92 6.07 11.03 -5.25
N TYR A 93 7.32 10.68 -5.56
CA TYR A 93 7.96 11.05 -6.81
C TYR A 93 7.30 10.40 -8.03
N LEU A 94 6.87 9.14 -7.91
CA LEU A 94 6.12 8.45 -8.97
C LEU A 94 4.79 9.15 -9.23
N VAL A 95 4.04 9.50 -8.18
CA VAL A 95 2.79 10.26 -8.32
C VAL A 95 3.05 11.60 -9.02
N PHE A 96 4.11 12.31 -8.65
CA PHE A 96 4.50 13.56 -9.30
C PHE A 96 4.78 13.39 -10.80
N ILE A 97 5.58 12.39 -11.19
CA ILE A 97 5.86 12.10 -12.61
C ILE A 97 4.57 11.76 -13.35
N LEU A 98 3.76 10.84 -12.82
CA LEU A 98 2.53 10.41 -13.50
C LEU A 98 1.54 11.55 -13.71
N LEU A 99 1.44 12.48 -12.77
CA LEU A 99 0.60 13.67 -12.93
C LEU A 99 1.18 14.64 -13.96
N THR A 100 2.49 14.88 -13.94
CA THR A 100 3.14 15.81 -14.88
C THR A 100 3.09 15.27 -16.31
N GLU A 101 3.46 14.02 -16.51
CA GLU A 101 3.42 13.35 -17.82
C GLU A 101 1.98 13.16 -18.30
N GLY A 102 1.05 12.85 -17.40
CA GLY A 102 -0.37 12.74 -17.72
C GLY A 102 -0.97 14.05 -18.21
N ASP A 103 -0.61 15.17 -17.58
CA ASP A 103 -1.03 16.51 -17.99
C ASP A 103 -0.42 16.89 -19.34
N TYR A 104 0.88 16.61 -19.55
CA TYR A 104 1.56 16.84 -20.82
C TYR A 104 0.91 16.06 -21.98
N VAL A 105 0.64 14.76 -21.78
CA VAL A 105 -0.07 13.94 -22.77
C VAL A 105 -1.47 14.49 -23.04
N HIS A 106 -2.19 14.91 -22.00
CA HIS A 106 -3.51 15.52 -22.14
C HIS A 106 -3.46 16.81 -22.97
N GLU A 107 -2.50 17.69 -22.73
CA GLU A 107 -2.30 18.93 -23.50
C GLU A 107 -1.95 18.65 -24.96
N VAL A 108 -1.07 17.69 -25.23
CA VAL A 108 -0.71 17.28 -26.59
C VAL A 108 -1.90 16.70 -27.34
N MET A 109 -2.73 15.86 -26.68
CA MET A 109 -3.96 15.34 -27.30
C MET A 109 -5.01 16.43 -27.54
N ASN A 110 -5.07 17.46 -26.69
CA ASN A 110 -6.07 18.52 -26.78
C ASN A 110 -5.68 19.63 -27.79
N ARG A 111 -4.38 19.93 -27.92
CA ARG A 111 -3.85 20.96 -28.82
C ARG A 111 -3.30 20.42 -30.14
N GLY A 112 -2.92 19.15 -30.16
CA GLY A 112 -2.50 18.47 -31.37
C GLY A 112 -3.70 18.26 -32.27
N HIS A 113 -3.64 18.77 -33.49
CA HIS A 113 -4.48 18.32 -34.60
C HIS A 113 -4.14 16.86 -34.93
N VAL A 114 -4.46 15.91 -34.03
CA VAL A 114 -4.63 14.53 -34.45
C VAL A 114 -5.89 14.57 -35.27
N ALA A 115 -5.71 14.64 -36.59
CA ALA A 115 -6.77 14.40 -37.54
C ALA A 115 -7.46 13.11 -37.11
N TRP A 116 -8.65 13.25 -36.54
CA TRP A 116 -9.64 12.20 -36.49
C TRP A 116 -10.10 11.98 -37.94
N ASP A 117 -9.19 11.51 -38.79
CA ASP A 117 -9.52 10.97 -40.11
C ASP A 117 -10.11 9.58 -39.84
N PHE A 118 -11.44 9.56 -39.68
CA PHE A 118 -12.26 8.40 -40.00
C PHE A 118 -12.86 8.63 -41.38
#